data_AF-A0A7V9JTU7-F1
#
_entry.id   AF-A0A7V9JTU7-F1
#
_cell.length_a   1.000
_cell.length_b   1.000
_cell.length_c   1.000
_cell.angle_alpha   90.00
_cell.angle_beta   90.00
_cell.angle_gamma   90.00
#
_symmetry.space_group_name_H-M   'P 1'
#
loop_
_entity.id
_entity.type
_entity.pdbx_description
1 polymer ?
#
loop_
_entity_poly.entity_id
_entity_poly.type
_entity_poly.pdbx_seq_one_letter_code
_entity_poly.pdbx_strand_id
1 'polypeptide(L)'
;MADPDLLEARTVAIGHELFAASHRLRPRFLTRGWLDDQAMAWTMRDERLKVQLFRFVDALPGLRTPEQINRHLGEYLGPVRGQLPALARWALERAPHDDLIGGVVAGAAGFGARQLARKFIVG
;
A
#
# COMPACT_ATOMS: atom_id res chain seq x y z
N MET A 1 8.54 45.48 4.10
CA MET A 1 8.44 44.26 4.92
C MET A 1 6.97 43.92 4.97
N ALA A 2 6.56 42.74 4.51
CA ALA A 2 5.15 42.37 4.52
C ALA A 2 4.66 42.25 5.97
N ASP A 3 3.43 42.70 6.22
CA ASP A 3 2.78 42.61 7.53
C ASP A 3 2.61 41.12 7.92
N PRO A 4 3.19 40.67 9.05
CA PRO A 4 3.07 39.30 9.52
C PRO A 4 1.62 38.81 9.63
N ASP A 5 0.69 39.68 10.03
CA ASP A 5 -0.71 39.30 10.24
C ASP A 5 -1.43 39.05 8.91
N LEU A 6 -1.10 39.83 7.88
CA LEU A 6 -1.61 39.61 6.51
C LEU A 6 -1.03 38.34 5.88
N LEU A 7 0.23 38.02 6.14
CA LEU A 7 0.87 36.78 5.70
C LEU A 7 0.23 35.56 6.36
N GLU A 8 -0.03 35.61 7.66
CA GLU A 8 -0.69 34.53 8.39
C GLU A 8 -2.11 34.32 7.89
N ALA A 9 -2.90 35.40 7.76
CA ALA A 9 -4.27 35.33 7.23
C ALA A 9 -4.31 34.71 5.83
N ARG A 10 -3.36 35.06 4.96
CA ARG A 10 -3.29 34.49 3.60
C ARG A 10 -2.87 33.02 3.62
N THR A 11 -1.96 32.63 4.51
CA THR A 11 -1.49 31.25 4.68
C THR A 11 -2.63 30.34 5.12
N VAL A 12 -3.38 30.77 6.14
CA VAL A 12 -4.56 30.05 6.65
C VAL A 12 -5.64 29.91 5.58
N ALA A 13 -5.92 30.97 4.82
CA ALA A 13 -6.89 30.93 3.73
C ALA A 13 -6.52 29.88 2.66
N ILE A 14 -5.26 29.88 2.21
CA ILE A 14 -4.75 28.89 1.25
C ILE A 14 -4.84 27.46 1.84
N GLY A 15 -4.51 27.30 3.13
CA GLY A 15 -4.63 26.02 3.82
C GLY A 15 -6.05 25.47 3.80
N HIS A 16 -7.05 26.31 4.08
CA HIS A 16 -8.46 25.91 4.03
C HIS A 16 -8.93 25.55 2.61
N GLU A 17 -8.49 26.30 1.59
CA GLU A 17 -8.80 25.99 0.19
C GLU A 17 -8.23 24.63 -0.23
N LEU A 18 -6.95 24.37 0.08
CA LEU A 18 -6.29 23.09 -0.19
C LEU A 18 -6.96 21.93 0.55
N PHE A 19 -7.34 22.14 1.82
CA PHE A 19 -8.02 21.12 2.62
C PHE A 19 -9.43 20.81 2.11
N ALA A 20 -10.20 21.83 1.72
CA ALA A 20 -11.52 21.63 1.12
C ALA A 20 -11.44 20.90 -0.22
N ALA A 21 -10.41 21.21 -1.03
CA ALA A 21 -10.16 20.53 -2.29
C ALA A 21 -9.75 19.06 -2.09
N SER A 22 -8.94 18.75 -1.07
CA SER A 22 -8.48 17.39 -0.79
C SER A 22 -9.62 16.44 -0.39
N HIS A 23 -10.67 16.95 0.28
CA HIS A 23 -11.83 16.13 0.66
C HIS A 23 -12.60 15.59 -0.54
N ARG A 24 -12.57 16.29 -1.68
CA ARG A 24 -13.18 15.85 -2.94
C ARG A 24 -12.39 14.74 -3.63
N LEU A 25 -11.14 14.55 -3.23
CA LEU A 25 -10.24 13.50 -3.72
C LEU A 25 -10.26 12.25 -2.83
N ARG A 26 -11.22 12.15 -1.90
CA ARG A 26 -11.38 10.98 -1.04
C ARG A 26 -11.44 9.71 -1.89
N PRO A 27 -10.57 8.73 -1.63
CA PRO A 27 -10.49 7.56 -2.47
C PRO A 27 -11.74 6.72 -2.35
N ARG A 28 -12.30 6.31 -3.49
CA ARG A 28 -13.40 5.34 -3.53
C ARG A 28 -12.84 3.94 -3.27
N PHE A 29 -13.65 3.02 -2.75
CA PHE A 29 -13.22 1.63 -2.50
C PHE A 29 -12.50 1.03 -3.72
N LEU A 30 -11.37 0.35 -3.50
CA LEU A 30 -10.48 -0.23 -4.53
C LEU A 30 -9.80 0.76 -5.49
N THR A 31 -9.89 2.08 -5.26
CA THR A 31 -9.10 3.07 -6.02
C THR A 31 -7.67 3.21 -5.47
N ARG A 32 -6.78 3.84 -6.25
CA ARG A 32 -5.39 4.14 -5.88
C ARG A 32 -5.25 4.72 -4.48
N GLY A 33 -6.12 5.65 -4.11
CA GLY A 33 -6.06 6.25 -2.79
C GLY A 33 -6.58 5.35 -1.67
N TRP A 34 -7.46 4.37 -1.96
CA TRP A 34 -7.95 3.41 -0.96
C TRP A 34 -6.84 2.43 -0.59
N LEU A 35 -6.03 2.03 -1.58
CA LEU A 35 -4.79 1.28 -1.32
C LEU A 35 -3.77 2.10 -0.53
N ASP A 36 -3.58 3.39 -0.85
CA ASP A 36 -2.71 4.30 -0.07
C ASP A 36 -3.22 4.48 1.38
N ASP A 37 -4.53 4.67 1.58
CA ASP A 37 -5.15 4.80 2.91
C ASP A 37 -5.01 3.50 3.72
N GLN A 38 -5.20 2.34 3.07
CA GLN A 38 -4.99 1.05 3.71
C GLN A 38 -3.52 0.83 4.05
N ALA A 39 -2.59 1.21 3.17
CA ALA A 39 -1.15 1.18 3.46
C ALA A 39 -0.78 2.10 4.65
N MET A 40 -1.36 3.31 4.73
CA MET A 40 -1.19 4.24 5.86
C MET A 40 -1.78 3.66 7.16
N ALA A 41 -2.96 3.06 7.08
CA ALA A 41 -3.64 2.42 8.21
C ALA A 41 -2.97 1.12 8.67
N TRP A 42 -2.15 0.49 7.82
CA TRP A 42 -1.37 -0.70 8.15
C TRP A 42 0.03 -0.36 8.68
N THR A 43 0.68 0.65 8.11
CA THR A 43 1.97 1.16 8.61
C THR A 43 1.89 1.73 10.02
N MET A 44 0.73 2.22 10.45
CA MET A 44 0.47 2.69 11.82
C MET A 44 0.10 1.57 12.81
N ARG A 45 -0.20 0.34 12.33
CA ARG A 45 -0.72 -0.75 13.18
C ARG A 45 0.35 -1.69 13.72
N ASP A 46 1.40 -1.97 12.95
CA ASP A 46 2.49 -2.86 13.39
C ASP A 46 3.78 -2.65 12.57
N GLU A 47 4.86 -2.26 13.25
CA GLU A 47 6.16 -2.01 12.59
C GLU A 47 6.75 -3.29 11.96
N ARG A 48 6.47 -4.47 12.50
CA ARG A 48 6.98 -5.75 11.96
C ARG A 48 6.31 -6.10 10.65
N LEU A 49 4.97 -5.95 10.57
CA LEU A 49 4.23 -6.16 9.32
C LEU A 49 4.76 -5.23 8.23
N LYS A 50 4.92 -3.95 8.56
CA LYS A 50 5.46 -2.94 7.65
C LYS A 50 6.82 -3.35 7.10
N VAL A 51 7.77 -3.69 7.97
CA VAL A 51 9.12 -4.09 7.54
C VAL A 51 9.07 -5.31 6.61
N GLN A 52 8.29 -6.33 6.92
CA GLN A 52 8.20 -7.54 6.08
C GLN A 52 7.53 -7.26 4.73
N LEU A 53 6.47 -6.45 4.71
CA LEU A 53 5.80 -6.06 3.47
C LEU A 53 6.73 -5.26 2.56
N PHE A 54 7.50 -4.30 3.10
CA PHE A 54 8.47 -3.54 2.31
C PHE A 54 9.58 -4.44 1.76
N ARG A 55 10.13 -5.35 2.56
CA ARG A 55 11.13 -6.33 2.08
C ARG A 55 10.60 -7.23 0.96
N PHE A 56 9.35 -7.67 1.07
CA PHE A 56 8.70 -8.41 0.00
C PHE A 56 8.56 -7.58 -1.28
N VAL A 57 8.13 -6.32 -1.16
CA VAL A 57 8.02 -5.39 -2.30
C VAL A 57 9.37 -5.15 -2.97
N ASP A 58 10.45 -5.03 -2.19
CA ASP A 58 11.82 -4.86 -2.71
C ASP A 58 12.31 -6.11 -3.47
N ALA A 59 11.86 -7.30 -3.06
CA ALA A 59 12.21 -8.56 -3.72
C ALA A 59 11.36 -8.84 -4.98
N LEU A 60 10.13 -8.29 -5.07
CA LEU A 60 9.19 -8.56 -6.16
C LEU A 60 9.76 -8.39 -7.58
N PRO A 61 10.58 -7.37 -7.90
CA PRO A 61 11.17 -7.22 -9.24
C PRO A 61 12.03 -8.41 -9.70
N GLY A 62 12.58 -9.17 -8.74
CA GLY A 62 13.35 -10.38 -9.01
C GLY A 62 12.50 -11.64 -9.24
N LEU A 63 11.22 -11.62 -8.89
CA LEU A 63 10.33 -12.79 -8.97
C LEU A 63 9.62 -12.81 -10.32
N ARG A 64 9.77 -13.92 -11.06
CA ARG A 64 9.30 -14.05 -12.45
C ARG A 64 8.09 -14.96 -12.61
N THR A 65 7.83 -15.83 -11.64
CA THR A 65 6.70 -16.77 -11.70
C THR A 65 5.74 -16.61 -10.52
N PRO A 66 4.45 -16.95 -10.68
CA PRO A 66 3.48 -16.94 -9.59
C PRO A 66 3.92 -17.78 -8.40
N GLU A 67 4.55 -18.93 -8.63
CA GLU A 67 5.02 -19.85 -7.59
C GLU A 67 6.14 -19.19 -6.77
N GLN A 68 7.08 -18.50 -7.42
CA GLN A 68 8.11 -17.73 -6.75
C GLN A 68 7.51 -16.62 -5.89
N ILE A 69 6.51 -15.89 -6.43
CA ILE A 69 5.83 -14.82 -5.71
C ILE A 69 5.10 -15.35 -4.49
N ASN A 70 4.31 -16.42 -4.63
CA ASN A 70 3.55 -17.01 -3.54
C ASN A 70 4.45 -17.59 -2.44
N ARG A 71 5.54 -18.26 -2.82
CA ARG A 71 6.53 -18.75 -1.86
C ARG A 71 7.13 -17.61 -1.05
N HIS A 72 7.63 -16.56 -1.70
CA HIS A 72 8.24 -15.44 -0.99
C HIS A 72 7.22 -14.64 -0.18
N LEU A 73 5.98 -14.51 -0.67
CA LEU A 73 4.89 -13.90 0.10
C LEU A 73 4.68 -14.66 1.42
N GLY A 74 4.66 -15.99 1.36
CA GLY A 74 4.62 -16.88 2.54
C GLY A 74 5.81 -16.69 3.48
N GLU A 75 7.02 -16.61 2.94
CA GLU A 75 8.26 -16.43 3.72
C GLU A 75 8.31 -15.08 4.45
N TYR A 76 7.94 -13.99 3.77
CA TYR A 76 7.96 -12.64 4.36
C TYR A 76 6.76 -12.40 5.29
N LEU A 77 5.54 -12.78 4.89
CA LEU A 77 4.34 -12.46 5.65
C LEU A 77 3.90 -13.56 6.63
N GLY A 78 4.35 -14.80 6.46
CA GLY A 78 4.03 -15.92 7.35
C GLY A 78 4.38 -15.69 8.83
N PRO A 79 5.56 -15.12 9.16
CA PRO A 79 5.93 -14.77 10.53
C PRO A 79 5.03 -13.69 11.17
N VAL A 80 4.41 -12.83 10.35
CA VAL A 80 3.57 -11.70 10.77
C VAL A 80 2.08 -11.91 10.42
N ARG A 81 1.67 -13.13 10.04
CA ARG A 81 0.31 -13.44 9.57
C ARG A 81 -0.82 -13.04 10.52
N GLY A 82 -0.54 -13.03 11.83
CA GLY A 82 -1.49 -12.60 12.87
C GLY A 82 -1.86 -11.12 12.81
N GLN A 83 -1.02 -10.30 12.16
CA GLN A 83 -1.20 -8.86 11.99
C GLN A 83 -1.92 -8.51 10.68
N LEU A 84 -2.08 -9.49 9.78
CA LEU A 84 -2.81 -9.31 8.53
C LEU A 84 -4.32 -9.23 8.76
N PRO A 85 -5.04 -8.44 7.93
CA PRO A 85 -6.50 -8.51 7.82
C PRO A 85 -6.97 -9.94 7.52
N ALA A 86 -8.15 -10.32 8.00
CA ALA A 86 -8.67 -11.69 7.89
C ALA A 86 -8.65 -12.25 6.46
N LEU A 87 -9.03 -11.44 5.47
CA LEU A 87 -9.01 -11.84 4.06
C LEU A 87 -7.59 -12.11 3.54
N ALA A 88 -6.63 -11.25 3.90
CA ALA A 88 -5.24 -11.41 3.48
C ALA A 88 -4.58 -12.63 4.13
N ARG A 89 -4.90 -12.89 5.40
CA ARG A 89 -4.45 -14.10 6.11
C ARG A 89 -5.00 -15.37 5.45
N TRP A 90 -6.29 -15.39 5.16
CA TRP A 90 -6.93 -16.50 4.45
C TRP A 90 -6.28 -16.75 3.10
N ALA A 91 -6.04 -15.69 2.31
CA ALA A 91 -5.38 -15.82 1.01
C ALA A 91 -3.96 -16.37 1.12
N LEU A 92 -3.19 -15.92 2.13
CA LEU A 92 -1.84 -16.41 2.41
C LEU A 92 -1.81 -17.91 2.76
N GLU A 93 -2.78 -18.37 3.53
CA GLU A 93 -2.91 -19.78 3.93
C GLU A 93 -3.39 -20.67 2.78
N ARG A 94 -4.19 -20.12 1.85
CA ARG A 94 -4.80 -20.87 0.76
C ARG A 94 -3.95 -20.91 -0.52
N ALA A 95 -3.20 -19.84 -0.81
CA ALA A 95 -2.40 -19.70 -2.03
C ALA A 95 -1.40 -20.83 -2.29
N PRO A 96 -0.74 -21.45 -1.28
CA PRO A 96 0.15 -22.60 -1.51
C PRO A 96 -0.58 -23.90 -1.86
N HIS A 97 -1.90 -23.98 -1.66
CA HIS A 97 -2.70 -25.19 -1.82
C HIS A 97 -3.71 -25.12 -2.98
N ASP A 98 -3.76 -23.99 -3.67
CA ASP A 98 -4.71 -23.74 -4.76
C ASP A 98 -4.04 -22.82 -5.80
N ASP A 99 -3.69 -23.39 -6.96
CA ASP A 99 -2.97 -22.70 -8.02
C ASP A 99 -3.76 -21.53 -8.62
N LEU A 100 -5.10 -21.60 -8.61
CA LEU A 100 -5.95 -20.50 -9.09
C LEU A 100 -5.87 -19.31 -8.14
N ILE A 101 -6.02 -19.56 -6.84
CA ILE A 101 -5.89 -18.54 -5.81
C ILE A 101 -4.46 -17.99 -5.80
N GLY A 102 -3.46 -18.86 -5.90
CA GLY A 102 -2.06 -18.49 -5.98
C GLY A 102 -1.78 -17.56 -7.17
N GLY A 103 -2.32 -17.85 -8.35
CA GLY A 103 -2.19 -16.99 -9.53
C GLY A 103 -2.78 -15.60 -9.31
N VAL A 104 -3.96 -15.52 -8.69
CA VAL A 104 -4.63 -14.24 -8.37
C VAL A 104 -3.82 -13.44 -7.35
N VAL A 105 -3.34 -14.09 -6.29
CA VAL A 105 -2.53 -13.44 -5.23
C VAL A 105 -1.23 -12.90 -5.81
N ALA A 106 -0.53 -13.69 -6.61
CA ALA A 106 0.70 -13.27 -7.27
C ALA A 106 0.48 -12.09 -8.22
N GLY A 107 -0.59 -12.14 -9.02
CA GLY A 107 -0.99 -11.06 -9.92
C GLY A 107 -1.29 -9.76 -9.18
N ALA A 108 -2.03 -9.84 -8.06
CA ALA A 108 -2.36 -8.70 -7.22
C ALA A 108 -1.10 -8.07 -6.59
N ALA A 109 -0.17 -8.89 -6.08
CA ALA A 109 1.10 -8.41 -5.54
C ALA A 109 1.92 -7.65 -6.60
N GLY A 110 2.07 -8.22 -7.81
CA GLY A 110 2.80 -7.57 -8.90
C GLY A 110 2.10 -6.31 -9.44
N PHE A 111 0.77 -6.25 -9.41
CA PHE A 111 0.02 -5.03 -9.74
C PHE A 111 0.25 -3.93 -8.70
N GLY A 112 0.15 -4.26 -7.41
CA GLY A 112 0.37 -3.33 -6.31
C GLY A 112 1.76 -2.69 -6.34
N ALA A 113 2.81 -3.52 -6.50
CA ALA A 113 4.19 -3.02 -6.58
C ALA A 113 4.42 -2.09 -7.78
N ARG A 114 3.88 -2.43 -8.96
CA ARG A 114 3.96 -1.55 -10.15
C ARG A 114 3.25 -0.21 -9.93
N GLN A 115 2.10 -0.23 -9.26
CA GLN A 115 1.39 1.01 -8.93
C GLN A 115 2.15 1.89 -7.94
N LEU A 116 2.82 1.28 -6.96
CA LEU A 116 3.69 2.01 -6.03
C LEU A 116 4.87 2.62 -6.77
N ALA A 117 5.54 1.86 -7.63
CA ALA A 117 6.68 2.33 -8.42
C ALA A 117 6.32 3.56 -9.29
N ARG A 118 5.15 3.53 -9.96
CA ARG A 118 4.65 4.65 -10.78
C ARG A 118 4.35 5.93 -10.00
N LYS A 119 4.30 5.90 -8.67
CA LYS A 119 4.17 7.10 -7.84
C LYS A 119 5.49 7.87 -7.75
N PHE A 120 6.62 7.18 -7.91
CA PHE A 120 7.95 7.73 -7.69
C PHE A 120 8.82 7.76 -8.95
N ILE A 121 8.49 6.95 -9.95
CA ILE A 121 9.19 6.90 -11.23
C ILE A 121 8.25 7.49 -12.29
N VAL A 122 8.63 8.66 -12.80
CA VAL A 122 8.03 9.25 -14.00
C VAL A 122 8.67 8.54 -15.17
N GLY A 123 7.87 7.80 -15.94
CA GLY A 123 8.33 7.03 -17.10
C GLY A 123 8.92 7.92 -18.19
#